data_AF-A0AAW5S245-F1
#
_entry.id   AF-A0AAW5S245-F1
#
_cell.length_a   1.000
_cell.length_b   1.000
_cell.length_c   1.000
_cell.angle_alpha   90.00
_cell.angle_beta   90.00
_cell.angle_gamma   90.00
#
_symmetry.space_group_name_H-M   'P 1'
#
loop_
_entity.id
_entity.type
_entity.pdbx_description
1 polymer ?
#
loop_
_entity_poly.entity_id
_entity_poly.type
_entity_poly.pdbx_seq_one_letter_code
_entity_poly.pdbx_strand_id
1 'polypeptide(L)' 'MKKTVEIEVDVNMIDDAIRRFHLADAREAVNLALRTLIDDAGPGHHDGEFGDLGPWRGPGDIATNTG' A
#
# COMPACT_ATOMS: atom_id res chain seq x y z
N MET A 1 0.77 -6.49 -22.98
CA MET A 1 2.25 -6.50 -23.13
C MET A 1 2.85 -6.87 -21.79
N LYS A 2 3.82 -7.78 -21.74
CA LYS A 2 4.51 -8.18 -20.49
C LYS A 2 5.90 -7.54 -20.50
N LYS A 3 6.25 -6.77 -19.47
CA LYS A 3 7.62 -6.30 -19.24
C LYS A 3 8.22 -7.11 -18.09
N THR A 4 9.46 -7.54 -18.24
CA THR A 4 10.23 -8.15 -17.15
C THR A 4 10.82 -7.03 -16.31
N VAL A 5 10.58 -7.07 -15.00
CA VAL A 5 11.13 -6.12 -14.03
C VAL A 5 11.86 -6.96 -12.98
N GLU A 6 13.11 -6.63 -12.72
CA GLU A 6 13.90 -7.25 -11.65
C GLU A 6 13.75 -6.41 -10.38
N ILE A 7 13.31 -7.03 -9.29
CA ILE A 7 13.14 -6.41 -7.98
C ILE A 7 13.68 -7.35 -6.91
N GLU A 8 14.32 -6.79 -5.88
CA GLU A 8 14.72 -7.54 -4.69
C GLU A 8 13.57 -7.53 -3.68
N VAL A 9 13.17 -8.72 -3.21
CA VAL A 9 12.05 -8.90 -2.28
C VAL A 9 12.46 -9.90 -1.21
N ASP A 10 11.99 -9.70 0.02
CA ASP A 10 12.21 -10.65 1.11
C ASP A 10 11.59 -12.02 0.77
N VAL A 11 12.43 -13.06 0.77
CA VAL A 11 12.01 -14.43 0.41
C VAL A 11 11.03 -15.03 1.40
N ASN A 12 11.11 -14.66 2.68
CA ASN A 12 10.18 -15.16 3.70
C ASN A 12 8.80 -14.54 3.50
N MET A 13 8.75 -13.26 3.10
CA MET A 13 7.49 -12.60 2.76
C MET A 13 6.81 -13.27 1.56
N ILE A 14 7.59 -13.67 0.55
CA ILE A 14 7.07 -14.42 -0.60
C ILE A 14 6.58 -15.80 -0.18
N ASP A 15 7.33 -16.53 0.65
CA ASP A 15 6.95 -17.86 1.14
C ASP A 15 5.65 -17.81 1.96
N ASP A 16 5.54 -16.83 2.87
CA ASP A 16 4.32 -16.60 3.65
C ASP A 16 3.12 -16.25 2.74
N ALA A 17 3.32 -15.43 1.71
CA ALA A 17 2.27 -15.11 0.75
C ALA A 17 1.84 -16.33 -0.05
N ILE A 18 2.80 -17.11 -0.56
CA ILE A 18 2.54 -18.37 -1.28
C ILE A 18 1.76 -19.33 -0.39
N ARG A 19 2.16 -19.49 0.88
CA ARG A 19 1.51 -20.39 1.82
C ARG A 19 0.12 -19.92 2.22
N ARG A 20 -0.06 -18.61 2.45
CA ARG A 20 -1.32 -18.03 2.95
C ARG A 20 -2.37 -17.89 1.87
N PHE A 21 -1.95 -17.64 0.62
CA PHE A 21 -2.84 -17.46 -0.52
C PHE A 21 -2.82 -18.63 -1.51
N HIS A 22 -2.09 -19.71 -1.18
CA HIS A 22 -1.97 -20.93 -2.00
C HIS A 22 -1.52 -20.66 -3.44
N LEU A 23 -0.47 -19.84 -3.60
CA LEU A 23 0.02 -19.41 -4.91
C LEU A 23 1.07 -20.39 -5.46
N ALA A 24 1.26 -20.40 -6.78
CA ALA A 24 2.22 -21.31 -7.40
C ALA A 24 3.67 -20.82 -7.26
N ASP A 25 3.88 -19.50 -7.31
CA ASP A 25 5.22 -18.92 -7.37
C ASP A 25 5.28 -17.45 -6.92
N ALA A 26 6.50 -16.95 -6.76
CA ALA A 26 6.79 -15.58 -6.36
C ALA A 26 6.20 -14.54 -7.31
N ARG A 27 6.14 -14.83 -8.62
CA ARG A 27 5.58 -13.90 -9.60
C ARG A 27 4.08 -13.76 -9.39
N GLU A 28 3.41 -14.87 -9.09
CA GLU A 28 1.99 -14.86 -8.78
C GLU A 28 1.69 -14.11 -7.48
N ALA A 29 2.53 -14.28 -6.44
CA ALA A 29 2.45 -13.50 -5.21
C ALA A 29 2.59 -12.00 -5.44
N VAL A 30 3.61 -11.57 -6.19
CA VAL A 30 3.81 -10.16 -6.53
C VAL A 30 2.65 -9.63 -7.38
N ASN A 31 2.19 -10.41 -8.37
CA ASN A 31 1.10 -9.99 -9.24
C ASN A 31 -0.23 -9.87 -8.48
N LEU A 32 -0.49 -10.77 -7.52
CA LEU A 32 -1.65 -10.68 -6.64
C LEU A 32 -1.57 -9.44 -5.76
N ALA A 33 -0.43 -9.21 -5.10
CA ALA A 33 -0.23 -8.04 -4.23
C ALA A 33 -0.41 -6.71 -4.99
N LEU A 34 0.19 -6.60 -6.19
CA LEU A 34 0.03 -5.42 -7.04
C LEU A 34 -1.43 -5.23 -7.47
N ARG A 35 -2.14 -6.31 -7.81
CA ARG A 35 -3.54 -6.24 -8.21
C ARG A 35 -4.44 -5.83 -7.06
N THR A 36 -4.20 -6.35 -5.86
CA THR A 36 -4.93 -5.93 -4.64
C THR A 36 -4.68 -4.46 -4.34
N LEU A 37 -3.44 -3.96 -4.47
CA LEU A 37 -3.14 -2.54 -4.26
C LEU A 37 -3.90 -1.64 -5.27
N ILE A 38 -4.00 -2.06 -6.52
CA ILE A 38 -4.74 -1.31 -7.56
C ILE A 38 -6.24 -1.35 -7.32
N ASP A 39 -6.78 -2.49 -6.89
CA ASP A 39 -8.21 -2.67 -6.62
C ASP A 39 -8.64 -1.90 -5.36
N ASP A 40 -7.81 -1.93 -4.31
CA ASP A 40 -7.98 -1.14 -3.08
C ASP A 40 -7.89 0.37 -3.38
N ALA A 41 -6.98 0.77 -4.26
CA ALA A 41 -6.88 2.13 -4.80
C ALA A 41 -7.96 2.46 -5.85
N GLY A 42 -9.12 1.79 -5.81
CA GLY A 42 -10.16 1.78 -6.84
C GLY A 42 -10.56 3.14 -7.41
N PRO A 43 -11.31 3.16 -8.55
CA PRO A 43 -11.59 4.36 -9.36
C PRO A 43 -12.42 5.47 -8.67
N GLY A 44 -12.69 5.37 -7.37
CA GLY A 44 -13.33 6.39 -6.54
C GLY A 44 -12.38 7.12 -5.58
N HIS A 45 -11.07 6.90 -5.62
CA HIS A 45 -10.09 7.61 -4.78
C HIS A 45 -9.34 8.74 -5.52
N HIS A 46 -10.03 9.47 -6.39
CA HIS A 46 -9.53 10.74 -6.91
C HIS A 46 -10.76 11.58 -7.24
N ASP A 47 -11.30 12.37 -6.31
CA ASP A 47 -10.92 13.76 -6.14
C ASP A 47 -11.46 14.33 -4.81
N GLY A 48 -10.59 14.52 -3.82
CA GLY A 48 -11.03 15.06 -2.52
C GLY A 48 -9.90 15.24 -1.53
N GLU A 49 -9.00 16.18 -1.81
CA GLU A 49 -8.31 16.95 -0.78
C GLU A 49 -7.22 16.23 0.06
N PHE A 50 -6.17 15.70 -0.59
CA PHE A 50 -4.83 15.66 0.06
C PHE A 50 -4.14 17.05 0.03
N GLY A 51 -4.95 18.11 0.10
CA GLY A 51 -4.51 19.50 -0.08
C GLY A 51 -4.35 20.31 1.21
N ASP A 52 -4.75 19.77 2.36
CA ASP A 52 -4.63 20.51 3.63
C ASP A 52 -4.28 19.63 4.83
N LEU A 53 -3.50 18.56 4.60
CA LEU A 53 -2.77 17.95 5.71
C LEU A 53 -1.56 18.83 6.02
N GLY A 54 -1.82 19.89 6.80
CA GLY A 54 -0.78 20.67 7.45
C GLY A 54 0.24 19.75 8.15
N PRO A 55 1.49 20.22 8.37
CA PRO A 55 2.54 19.39 8.93
C PRO A 55 2.06 18.72 10.21
N TRP A 56 2.23 17.40 10.28
CA TRP A 56 1.78 16.53 11.37
C TRP A 56 2.14 17.14 12.73
N ARG A 57 1.13 17.64 13.46
CA ARG A 57 1.28 18.21 14.81
C ARG A 57 0.79 17.17 15.80
N GLY A 58 1.74 16.57 16.52
CA GLY A 58 1.48 15.47 17.44
C GLY A 58 0.52 15.83 18.59
N PRO A 59 0.22 14.88 19.50
CA PRO A 59 -0.77 15.05 20.57
C PRO A 59 -0.42 16.07 21.67
N GLY A 60 0.47 17.03 21.41
CA GLY A 60 0.83 18.13 22.32
C GLY A 60 0.19 19.48 22.00
N ASP A 61 -0.45 19.65 20.83
CA ASP A 61 -0.87 20.96 20.32
C ASP A 61 -2.36 21.30 20.54
N ILE A 62 -3.13 20.48 21.25
CA ILE A 62 -4.57 20.70 21.54
C ILE A 62 -4.85 21.61 22.74
N ALA A 63 -3.84 22.18 23.38
CA ALA A 63 -4.01 23.14 24.45
C ALA A 63 -3.73 24.56 23.93
N THR A 64 -4.79 25.28 23.58
CA THR A 64 -5.07 26.71 23.78
C THR A 64 -5.85 27.28 22.60
N ASN A 65 -7.17 27.14 22.63
CA ASN A 65 -8.01 28.22 22.12
C ASN A 65 -9.26 28.36 23.00
N THR A 66 -9.09 29.12 24.08
CA THR A 66 -10.19 29.83 24.75
C THR A 66 -9.68 31.26 24.90
N GLY A 67 -10.12 32.12 24.00
CA GLY A 67 -9.84 33.54 23.95
C GLY A 67 -10.73 34.21 22.92
#